data_AF-A0A948IMX8-F1
#
_entry.id   AF-A0A948IMX8-F1
#
_cell.length_a   1.000
_cell.length_b   1.000
_cell.length_c   1.000
_cell.angle_alpha   90.00
_cell.angle_beta   90.00
_cell.angle_gamma   90.00
#
_symmetry.space_group_name_H-M   'P 1'
#
loop_
_entity.id
_entity.type
_entity.pdbx_description
1 polymer ?
#
loop_
_entity_poly.entity_id
_entity_poly.type
_entity_poly.pdbx_seq_one_letter_code
_entity_poly.pdbx_strand_id
1 'polypeptide(L)'
;MLKQILIRGALAAVPFVLWFAWAAWARRTGRPMGSTPWPWLVAAGAALLALSLMATVVFHSDNRGERYVPGESTPDGRVTKGYFEKR
;
A
#
# COMPACT_ATOMS: atom_id res chain seq x y z
N MET A 1 -7.20 5.79 6.33
CA MET A 1 -6.30 4.92 7.12
C MET A 1 -6.69 3.44 7.02
N LEU A 2 -7.89 3.02 7.45
CA LEU A 2 -8.31 1.60 7.39
C LEU A 2 -8.18 0.98 6.00
N LYS A 3 -8.66 1.66 4.95
CA LYS A 3 -8.51 1.19 3.55
C LYS A 3 -7.06 0.87 3.16
N GLN A 4 -6.11 1.72 3.53
CA GLN A 4 -4.70 1.51 3.20
C GLN A 4 -4.09 0.33 3.97
N ILE A 5 -4.48 0.16 5.24
CA ILE A 5 -4.08 -0.99 6.05
C ILE A 5 -4.60 -2.28 5.43
N LEU A 6 -5.87 -2.31 5.00
CA LEU A 6 -6.47 -3.48 4.36
C LEU A 6 -5.76 -3.83 3.04
N ILE A 7 -5.49 -2.83 2.19
CA ILE A 7 -4.79 -3.05 0.91
C ILE A 7 -3.37 -3.60 1.15
N ARG A 8 -2.62 -3.00 2.08
CA ARG A 8 -1.25 -3.44 2.39
C ARG A 8 -1.22 -4.81 3.05
N GLY A 9 -2.17 -5.09 3.94
CA GLY A 9 -2.34 -6.41 4.56
C GLY A 9 -2.68 -7.47 3.53
N ALA A 10 -3.60 -7.18 2.60
CA ALA A 10 -3.92 -8.08 1.49
C ALA A 10 -2.72 -8.35 0.60
N LEU A 11 -1.92 -7.32 0.28
CA LEU A 11 -0.69 -7.46 -0.50
C LEU A 11 0.33 -8.37 0.19
N ALA A 12 0.55 -8.17 1.50
CA ALA A 12 1.47 -9.00 2.28
C ALA A 12 0.97 -10.46 2.43
N ALA A 13 -0.34 -10.67 2.36
CA ALA A 13 -0.96 -12.00 2.43
C ALA A 13 -0.85 -12.79 1.11
N VAL A 14 -0.56 -12.15 -0.03
CA VAL A 14 -0.46 -12.81 -1.35
C VAL A 14 0.39 -14.10 -1.34
N PRO A 15 1.66 -14.11 -0.87
CA PRO A 15 2.46 -15.34 -0.87
C PRO A 15 1.81 -16.47 -0.07
N PHE A 16 1.17 -16.15 1.05
CA PHE A 16 0.45 -17.13 1.87
C PHE A 16 -0.76 -17.68 1.13
N VAL A 17 -1.61 -16.82 0.56
CA VAL A 17 -2.79 -17.24 -0.20
C VAL A 17 -2.41 -18.15 -1.35
N LEU A 18 -1.38 -17.78 -2.13
CA LEU A 18 -0.88 -18.60 -3.24
C LEU A 18 -0.39 -19.96 -2.76
N TRP A 19 0.43 -19.99 -1.70
CA TRP A 19 0.96 -21.23 -1.16
C TRP A 19 -0.15 -22.12 -0.58
N PHE A 20 -1.08 -21.57 0.19
CA PHE A 20 -2.18 -22.33 0.78
C PHE A 20 -3.18 -22.84 -0.26
N ALA A 21 -3.43 -22.06 -1.32
CA ALA A 21 -4.25 -22.51 -2.45
C ALA A 21 -3.60 -23.70 -3.16
N TRP A 22 -2.30 -23.60 -3.45
CA TRP A 22 -1.53 -24.72 -4.02
C TRP A 22 -1.51 -25.94 -3.09
N ALA A 23 -1.25 -25.74 -1.79
CA ALA A 23 -1.25 -26.78 -0.77
C ALA A 23 -2.60 -27.51 -0.66
N ALA A 24 -3.71 -26.78 -0.70
CA ALA A 24 -5.04 -27.36 -0.72
C ALA A 24 -5.28 -28.24 -1.96
N TRP A 25 -4.80 -27.78 -3.12
CA TRP A 25 -4.88 -28.55 -4.36
C TRP A 25 -3.95 -29.77 -4.38
N ALA A 26 -2.71 -29.64 -3.89
CA ALA A 26 -1.74 -30.71 -3.79
C ALA A 26 -2.26 -31.86 -2.91
N ARG A 27 -2.87 -31.53 -1.76
CA ARG A 27 -3.51 -32.52 -0.88
C ARG A 27 -4.64 -33.29 -1.57
N ARG A 28 -5.44 -32.62 -2.41
CA ARG A 28 -6.52 -33.27 -3.17
C ARG A 28 -6.02 -34.18 -4.29
N THR A 29 -4.82 -33.94 -4.80
CA THR A 29 -4.24 -34.66 -5.95
C THR A 29 -3.19 -35.70 -5.53
N GLY A 30 -2.98 -35.89 -4.22
CA GLY A 30 -1.96 -36.81 -3.69
C GLY A 30 -0.53 -36.37 -3.95
N ARG A 31 -0.30 -35.09 -4.30
CA ARG A 31 1.06 -34.58 -4.53
C ARG A 31 1.80 -34.36 -3.21
N PRO A 32 3.09 -34.70 -3.14
CA PRO A 32 3.89 -34.43 -1.95
C PRO A 32 4.06 -32.91 -1.79
N MET A 33 3.64 -32.40 -0.63
CA MET A 33 3.67 -30.95 -0.35
C MET A 33 4.96 -30.50 0.34
N GLY A 34 5.63 -31.42 1.05
CA GLY A 34 6.74 -31.08 1.94
C GLY A 34 6.29 -30.25 3.16
N SER A 35 7.25 -29.66 3.86
CA SER A 35 6.99 -28.73 4.97
C SER A 35 6.61 -27.35 4.45
N THR A 36 5.81 -26.62 5.22
CA THR A 36 5.48 -25.23 4.90
C THR A 36 6.74 -24.36 4.92
N PRO A 37 7.06 -23.63 3.84
CA PRO A 37 8.27 -22.82 3.73
C PRO A 37 8.08 -21.46 4.42
N TRP A 38 7.82 -21.47 5.73
CA TRP A 38 7.51 -20.27 6.52
C TRP A 38 8.49 -19.10 6.33
N PRO A 39 9.83 -19.32 6.36
CA PRO A 39 10.78 -18.21 6.21
C PRO A 39 10.61 -17.47 4.88
N TRP A 40 10.36 -18.22 3.79
CA TRP A 40 10.18 -17.64 2.46
C TRP A 40 8.86 -16.89 2.32
N LEU A 41 7.78 -17.42 2.90
CA LEU A 41 6.47 -16.74 2.89
C LEU A 41 6.54 -15.40 3.63
N VAL A 42 7.16 -15.40 4.82
CA VAL A 42 7.35 -14.19 5.61
C VAL A 42 8.28 -13.21 4.90
N ALA A 43 9.41 -13.67 4.36
CA ALA A 43 10.35 -12.82 3.63
C ALA A 43 9.69 -12.18 2.40
N ALA A 44 8.95 -12.94 1.60
CA ALA A 44 8.24 -12.42 0.44
C ALA A 44 7.15 -11.42 0.84
N GLY A 45 6.37 -11.72 1.90
CA GLY A 45 5.35 -10.80 2.41
C GLY A 45 5.94 -9.48 2.91
N ALA A 46 7.05 -9.56 3.65
CA ALA A 46 7.78 -8.39 4.12
C ALA A 46 8.37 -7.57 2.97
N ALA A 47 8.96 -8.23 1.96
CA ALA A 47 9.49 -7.57 0.77
C ALA A 47 8.39 -6.82 -0.01
N LEU A 48 7.24 -7.45 -0.23
CA LEU A 48 6.10 -6.80 -0.89
C LEU A 48 5.59 -5.59 -0.10
N LEU A 49 5.52 -5.71 1.22
CA LEU A 49 5.11 -4.61 2.08
C LEU A 49 6.09 -3.44 2.01
N ALA A 50 7.40 -3.73 2.09
CA ALA A 50 8.47 -2.73 1.97
C ALA A 50 8.41 -2.01 0.62
N LEU A 51 8.27 -2.76 -0.48
CA LEU A 51 8.11 -2.17 -1.82
C LEU A 51 6.87 -1.27 -1.92
N SER A 52 5.75 -1.67 -1.31
CA SER A 52 4.54 -0.82 -1.27
C SER A 52 4.77 0.50 -0.51
N LEU A 53 5.54 0.45 0.58
CA LEU A 53 5.90 1.65 1.34
C LEU A 53 6.83 2.56 0.53
N MET A 54 7.84 1.98 -0.13
CA MET A 54 8.72 2.72 -1.05
C MET A 54 7.94 3.37 -2.19
N ALA A 55 7.02 2.63 -2.82
CA ALA A 55 6.15 3.16 -3.86
C ALA A 55 5.28 4.32 -3.36
N THR A 56 4.84 4.28 -2.09
CA THR A 56 4.10 5.40 -1.50
C THR A 56 4.95 6.68 -1.51
N VAL A 57 6.24 6.60 -1.17
CA VAL A 57 7.13 7.76 -1.17
C VAL A 57 7.45 8.23 -2.60
N VAL A 58 7.74 7.29 -3.51
CA VAL A 58 8.14 7.59 -4.89
C VAL A 58 7.02 8.24 -5.69
N PHE A 59 5.77 7.81 -5.49
CA PHE A 59 4.62 8.27 -6.27
C PHE A 59 3.76 9.32 -5.54
N HIS A 60 4.14 9.75 -4.33
CA HIS A 60 3.41 10.84 -3.69
C HIS A 60 3.79 12.16 -4.35
N SER A 61 2.79 12.86 -4.90
CA SER A 61 2.96 14.26 -5.28
C SER A 61 3.17 15.09 -4.02
N ASP A 62 4.32 15.72 -3.90
CA ASP A 62 4.64 16.70 -2.86
C ASP A 62 4.53 18.12 -3.46
N ASN A 63 4.29 19.12 -2.61
CA ASN A 63 4.12 20.53 -3.03
C ASN A 63 5.48 21.21 -3.29
N ARG A 64 6.51 20.43 -3.65
CA ARG A 64 7.87 20.93 -3.88
C ARG A 64 7.89 21.82 -5.11
N GLY A 65 8.38 23.04 -4.94
CA GLY A 65 8.41 24.04 -6.01
C GLY A 65 7.07 24.77 -6.21
N GLU A 66 6.05 24.46 -5.40
CA GLU A 66 4.79 25.19 -5.38
C GLU A 66 4.81 26.29 -4.31
N ARG A 67 4.12 27.38 -4.56
CA ARG A 67 3.90 28.47 -3.60
C ARG A 67 2.58 28.22 -2.88
N TYR A 68 2.63 28.24 -1.55
CA TYR A 68 1.41 28.25 -0.75
C TYR A 68 0.71 29.61 -0.85
N VAL A 69 -0.55 29.60 -1.28
CA VAL A 69 -1.44 30.75 -1.27
C VAL A 69 -2.40 30.58 -0.09
N PRO A 70 -2.32 31.44 0.94
CA PRO A 70 -3.19 31.34 2.10
C PRO A 70 -4.64 31.64 1.70
N GLY A 71 -5.58 31.08 2.46
CA GLY A 71 -6.98 31.45 2.34
C GLY A 71 -7.20 32.90 2.76
N GLU A 72 -8.02 33.62 2.00
CA GLU A 72 -8.36 35.02 2.25
C GLU A 72 -9.84 35.14 2.58
N SER A 73 -10.17 36.12 3.44
CA SER A 73 -11.55 36.50 3.74
C SER A 73 -12.11 37.34 2.61
N THR A 74 -13.27 36.95 2.08
CA THR A 74 -14.00 37.72 1.07
C THR A 74 -14.89 38.79 1.73
N PRO A 75 -15.29 39.85 0.99
CA PRO A 75 -16.13 40.94 1.53
C PRO A 75 -17.50 40.49 2.08
N ASP A 76 -18.01 39.33 1.64
CA ASP A 76 -19.22 38.68 2.14
C ASP A 76 -18.97 37.75 3.34
N GLY A 77 -17.75 37.76 3.92
CA GLY A 77 -17.39 37.03 5.14
C GLY A 77 -17.06 35.55 4.93
N ARG A 78 -16.96 35.07 3.69
CA ARG A 78 -16.52 33.69 3.40
C ARG A 78 -14.99 33.63 3.43
N VAL A 79 -14.45 32.44 3.66
CA VAL A 79 -13.00 32.22 3.66
C VAL A 79 -12.68 31.27 2.52
N THR A 80 -11.79 31.67 1.62
CA THR A 80 -11.30 30.79 0.56
C THR A 80 -10.37 29.73 1.15
N LYS A 81 -10.36 28.54 0.57
CA LYS A 81 -9.43 27.50 0.99
C LYS A 81 -8.05 27.82 0.46
N GLY A 82 -7.03 27.79 1.32
CA GLY A 82 -5.65 27.89 0.89
C GLY A 82 -5.30 26.76 -0.10
N TYR A 83 -4.48 27.08 -1.09
CA TYR A 83 -4.08 26.16 -2.15
C TYR A 83 -2.60 26.32 -2.48
N PHE A 84 -2.05 25.36 -3.21
CA PHE A 84 -0.69 25.43 -3.74
C PHE A 84 -0.76 25.76 -5.22
N GLU A 85 0.06 26.70 -5.67
CA GLU A 85 0.16 27.14 -7.06
C GLU A 85 1.58 26.87 -7.58
N LYS A 86 1.70 26.46 -8.84
CA LYS A 86 3.02 26.33 -9.46
C LYS A 86 3.70 27.70 -9.55
N ARG A 87 4.98 27.74 -9.19
CA ARG A 87 5.79 28.94 -9.36
C ARG A 87 6.10 29.20 -10.84
#